data_AF-A0A357N5A9-F1
#
_entry.id   AF-A0A357N5A9-F1
#
_cell.length_a   1.000
_cell.length_b   1.000
_cell.length_c   1.000
_cell.angle_alpha   90.00
_cell.angle_beta   90.00
_cell.angle_gamma   90.00
#
_symmetry.space_group_name_H-M   'P 1'
#
loop_
_entity.id
_entity.type
_entity.pdbx_description
1 polymer ?
#
loop_
_entity_poly.entity_id
_entity_poly.type
_entity_poly.pdbx_seq_one_letter_code
_entity_poly.pdbx_strand_id
1 'polypeptide(L)' 'MATWITTPAELDTYRQQRPSRIGLDTEFIRERTFWPQLALVQMAVGDDILLIDPL' A
#
# COMPACT_ATOMS: atom_id res chain seq x y z
N MET A 1 7.98 6.87 10.65
CA MET A 1 7.32 7.79 9.69
C MET A 1 6.82 6.94 8.53
N ALA A 2 5.77 7.36 7.84
CA ALA A 2 5.25 6.60 6.70
C ALA A 2 5.99 6.94 5.41
N THR A 3 6.24 5.93 4.57
CA THR A 3 6.90 6.06 3.26
C THR A 3 5.87 5.99 2.15
N TRP A 4 5.87 6.96 1.24
CA TRP A 4 5.04 6.94 0.05
C TRP A 4 5.69 6.08 -1.05
N ILE A 5 4.88 5.23 -1.68
CA ILE A 5 5.30 4.31 -2.74
C ILE A 5 4.41 4.58 -3.95
N THR A 6 4.99 5.04 -5.06
CA THR A 6 4.24 5.38 -6.28
C THR A 6 4.69 4.55 -7.47
N THR A 7 5.71 3.71 -7.31
CA THR A 7 6.16 2.79 -8.35
C THR A 7 6.29 1.35 -7.84
N PRO A 8 6.06 0.34 -8.70
CA PRO A 8 6.30 -1.06 -8.33
C PRO A 8 7.76 -1.34 -7.91
N ALA A 9 8.73 -0.65 -8.52
CA ALA A 9 10.15 -0.82 -8.23
C ALA A 9 10.51 -0.41 -6.79
N GLU A 10 9.89 0.66 -6.27
CA GLU A 10 10.03 1.07 -4.86
C GLU A 10 9.45 0.01 -3.92
N LEU A 11 8.26 -0.52 -4.24
CA LEU A 11 7.64 -1.57 -3.44
C LEU A 11 8.48 -2.86 -3.40
N ASP A 12 9.09 -3.23 -4.52
CA ASP A 12 9.92 -4.43 -4.65
C ASP A 12 11.13 -4.43 -3.69
N THR A 13 11.62 -3.25 -3.28
CA THR A 13 12.72 -3.14 -2.31
C THR A 13 12.39 -3.78 -0.96
N TYR A 14 11.10 -3.85 -0.60
CA TYR A 14 10.63 -4.45 0.64
C TYR A 14 10.50 -5.99 0.57
N ARG A 15 10.57 -6.61 -0.62
CA ARG A 15 10.44 -8.08 -0.77
C ARG A 15 11.53 -8.86 -0.04
N GLN A 16 12.70 -8.26 0.17
CA GLN A 16 13.82 -8.90 0.86
C GLN A 16 13.55 -9.10 2.35
N GLN A 17 12.68 -8.29 2.96
CA GLN A 17 12.40 -8.36 4.41
C GLN A 17 11.73 -9.68 4.81
N ARG A 18 10.97 -10.31 3.91
CA ARG A 18 10.27 -11.59 4.12
C ARG A 18 9.68 -11.77 5.52
N PRO A 19 8.88 -10.82 6.02
CA PRO A 19 8.29 -10.99 7.34
C PRO A 19 7.28 -12.12 7.33
N SER A 20 7.11 -12.78 8.48
CA SER A 20 6.11 -13.84 8.65
C SER A 20 4.67 -13.30 8.69
N ARG A 21 4.50 -11.98 8.83
CA ARG A 21 3.22 -11.27 8.85
C ARG A 21 3.39 -9.86 8.27
N ILE A 22 2.35 -9.38 7.61
CA ILE A 22 2.18 -7.98 7.25
C ILE A 22 0.83 -7.47 7.77
N GLY A 23 0.74 -6.18 8.04
CA GLY A 23 -0.53 -5.47 8.17
C GLY A 23 -0.95 -4.94 6.81
N LEU A 24 -2.23 -5.04 6.48
CA LEU A 24 -2.78 -4.54 5.23
C LEU A 24 -4.12 -3.86 5.51
N ASP A 25 -4.28 -2.63 5.03
CA ASP A 25 -5.56 -1.93 4.99
C ASP A 25 -5.72 -1.25 3.62
N THR A 26 -6.96 -1.02 3.20
CA THR A 26 -7.27 -0.52 1.86
C THR A 26 -8.32 0.58 1.92
N GLU A 27 -8.01 1.71 1.30
CA GLU A 27 -8.91 2.85 1.19
C GLU A 27 -9.49 2.92 -0.21
N PHE A 28 -10.79 3.23 -0.28
CA PHE A 28 -11.52 3.32 -1.54
C PHE A 28 -12.21 4.66 -1.67
N ILE A 29 -12.25 5.17 -2.90
CA ILE A 29 -13.13 6.29 -3.26
C ILE A 29 -14.34 5.77 -4.04
N ARG A 30 -15.50 6.33 -3.74
CA ARG A 30 -16.74 6.07 -4.46
C ARG A 30 -17.45 7.38 -4.77
N GLU A 31 -16.94 8.10 -5.75
CA GLU A 31 -17.59 9.30 -6.28
C GLU A 31 -18.01 9.06 -7.73
N ARG A 32 -19.32 9.19 -8.02
CA ARG A 32 -19.88 9.12 -9.39
C ARG A 32 -19.51 7.85 -10.19
N THR A 33 -19.22 6.76 -9.50
CA THR A 33 -18.91 5.45 -10.07
C THR A 33 -19.85 4.38 -9.50
N PHE A 34 -20.16 3.36 -10.31
CA PHE A 34 -20.94 2.19 -9.86
C PHE A 34 -20.11 1.28 -8.94
N TRP A 35 -18.81 1.14 -9.21
CA TRP A 35 -17.85 0.34 -8.43
C TRP A 35 -16.84 1.23 -7.69
N PRO A 36 -16.52 0.94 -6.42
CA PRO A 36 -15.49 1.68 -5.70
C PRO A 36 -14.13 1.49 -6.38
N GLN A 37 -13.35 2.56 -6.45
CA GLN A 37 -11.99 2.54 -6.96
C GLN A 37 -11.02 2.50 -5.77
N LEU A 38 -10.03 1.60 -5.83
CA LEU A 38 -8.97 1.54 -4.84
C LEU A 38 -8.16 2.83 -4.90
N ALA A 39 -8.09 3.54 -3.79
CA ALA A 39 -7.46 4.86 -3.69
C ALA A 39 -6.11 4.80 -2.98
N LEU A 40 -5.94 3.92 -1.99
CA LEU A 40 -4.68 3.73 -1.28
C LEU A 40 -4.60 2.32 -0.72
N VAL A 41 -3.40 1.73 -0.75
CA VAL A 41 -3.09 0.54 0.04
C VAL A 41 -2.12 0.93 1.14
N GLN A 42 -2.47 0.62 2.39
CA GLN A 42 -1.61 0.86 3.55
C GLN A 42 -1.04 -0.48 4.00
N MET A 43 0.29 -0.54 4.13
CA MET A 43 0.96 -1.78 4.51
C MET A 43 1.92 -1.53 5.68
N ALA A 44 1.86 -2.40 6.69
CA ALA A 44 2.88 -2.48 7.73
C ALA A 44 3.76 -3.70 7.47
N VAL A 45 5.07 -3.48 7.31
CA VAL A 45 6.07 -4.50 6.98
C VAL A 45 7.28 -4.33 7.90
N GLY A 46 7.50 -5.27 8.82
CA GLY A 46 8.50 -5.07 9.88
C GLY A 46 8.19 -3.81 10.70
N ASP A 47 9.14 -2.89 10.77
CA ASP A 47 9.01 -1.58 11.43
C ASP A 47 8.57 -0.45 10.46
N ASP A 48 8.40 -0.76 9.18
CA ASP A 48 8.05 0.21 8.14
C ASP A 48 6.53 0.30 7.94
N ILE A 49 6.05 1.52 7.69
CA ILE A 49 4.67 1.81 7.28
C ILE A 49 4.71 2.39 5.87
N LEU A 50 4.05 1.73 4.93
CA LEU A 50 4.01 2.12 3.53
C LEU A 50 2.62 2.63 3.14
N LEU A 51 2.57 3.73 2.41
CA LEU A 51 1.39 4.28 1.76
C LEU A 51 1.58 4.11 0.26
N ILE A 52 0.92 3.10 -0.31
CA ILE A 52 1.10 2.69 -1.71
C ILE A 52 -0.03 3.30 -2.53
N ASP A 53 0.35 4.17 -3.47
CA ASP A 53 -0.54 4.72 -4.47
C ASP A 53 -0.79 3.67 -5.58
N PRO A 54 -2.03 3.18 -5.74
CA PRO A 54 -2.36 2.16 -6.73
C PRO A 54 -2.72 2.74 -8.10
N LEU A 55 -2.71 4.08 -8.27
CA LEU A 55 -3.19 4.78 -9.48
C LEU A 55 -2.07 5.27 -10.41
#